data_AF-A0AAQ5XMK3-F1
#
_entry.id   AF-A0AAQ5XMK3-F1
#
_cell.length_a   1.000
_cell.length_b   1.000
_cell.length_c   1.000
_cell.angle_alpha   90.00
_cell.angle_beta   90.00
_cell.angle_gamma   90.00
#
_symmetry.space_group_name_H-M   'P 1'
#
loop_
_entity.id
_entity.type
_entity.pdbx_description
1 polymer ?
#
loop_
_entity_poly.entity_id
_entity_poly.type
_entity_poly.pdbx_seq_one_letter_code
_entity_poly.pdbx_strand_id
1 'polypeptide(L)'
;MERKDLSNLCVICIICTADQGGTYQFCWQCQKPWKGSAPRSDRCGNDDCINRDLQLLQTCKSIDLPEVAGVTSCPSIRLCPTCGMKIEHSRQNCKNFICPRCHKEFCFVCLKLTRQCCKTSSPFRICPGGVAPRQTSIPVWQRK
;
A
#
# COMPACT_ATOMS: atom_id res chain seq x y z
N MET A 1 15.28 -2.86 3.99
CA MET A 1 15.66 -1.57 3.36
C MET A 1 14.42 -0.69 3.29
N GLU A 2 14.48 0.54 3.79
CA GLU A 2 13.36 1.50 3.78
C GLU A 2 13.73 2.73 2.95
N ARG A 3 12.83 3.16 2.06
CA ARG A 3 13.02 4.36 1.23
C ARG A 3 12.63 5.62 2.01
N LYS A 4 13.56 6.56 2.18
CA LYS A 4 13.32 7.84 2.88
C LYS A 4 12.35 8.77 2.15
N ASP A 5 12.55 8.95 0.86
CA ASP A 5 11.70 9.81 0.02
C ASP A 5 10.68 8.97 -0.75
N LEU A 6 9.41 9.04 -0.33
CA LEU A 6 8.32 8.31 -0.98
C LEU A 6 7.94 8.88 -2.36
N SER A 7 8.43 10.06 -2.71
CA SER A 7 8.18 10.72 -3.99
C SER A 7 9.27 10.48 -5.03
N ASN A 8 10.47 9.99 -4.66
CA ASN A 8 11.52 9.70 -5.64
C ASN A 8 11.74 8.20 -5.83
N LEU A 9 11.41 7.68 -7.02
CA LEU A 9 11.58 6.28 -7.39
C LEU A 9 13.05 5.87 -7.56
N CYS A 10 13.97 6.83 -7.75
CA CYS A 10 15.40 6.58 -7.80
C CYS A 10 15.98 6.48 -6.39
N VAL A 11 16.45 5.30 -6.01
CA VAL A 11 16.97 5.04 -4.66
C VAL A 11 18.43 4.63 -4.75
N ILE A 12 19.26 5.23 -3.90
CA ILE A 12 20.65 4.79 -3.72
C ILE A 12 20.67 3.61 -2.76
N CYS A 13 21.25 2.49 -3.18
CA CYS A 13 21.51 1.37 -2.30
C CYS A 13 22.88 1.51 -1.64
N ILE A 14 22.90 1.84 -0.35
CA ILE A 14 24.16 2.00 0.40
C ILE A 14 24.96 0.69 0.49
N ILE A 15 24.28 -0.46 0.49
CA ILE A 15 24.92 -1.78 0.53
C ILE A 15 25.63 -2.05 -0.81
N CYS A 16 24.89 -2.01 -1.92
CA CYS A 16 25.48 -2.21 -3.25
C CYS A 16 26.52 -1.14 -3.60
N THR A 17 26.36 0.09 -3.09
CA THR A 17 27.34 1.16 -3.30
C THR A 17 28.67 0.83 -2.62
N ALA A 18 28.62 0.26 -1.40
CA ALA A 18 29.81 -0.20 -0.70
C ALA A 18 30.45 -1.41 -1.40
N ASP A 19 29.64 -2.40 -1.81
CA ASP A 19 30.12 -3.63 -2.44
C ASP A 19 30.77 -3.38 -3.82
N GLN A 20 30.25 -2.41 -4.58
CA GLN A 20 30.70 -2.14 -5.95
C GLN A 20 31.73 -1.00 -6.05
N GLY A 21 32.02 -0.30 -4.95
CA GLY A 21 32.94 0.84 -4.94
C GLY A 21 32.45 2.06 -5.73
N GLY A 22 31.14 2.16 -6.00
CA GLY A 22 30.55 3.23 -6.81
C GLY A 22 29.06 3.40 -6.52
N THR A 23 28.51 4.59 -6.75
CA THR A 23 27.09 4.87 -6.45
C THR A 23 26.16 3.97 -7.24
N TYR A 24 25.43 3.09 -6.54
CA TYR A 24 24.43 2.22 -7.15
C TYR A 24 23.02 2.76 -6.93
N GLN A 25 22.34 3.07 -8.04
CA GLN A 25 20.96 3.56 -8.06
C GLN A 25 20.03 2.53 -8.70
N PHE A 26 18.85 2.35 -8.11
CA PHE A 26 17.83 1.45 -8.63
C PHE A 26 16.44 2.08 -8.58
N CYS A 27 15.53 1.53 -9.38
CA CYS A 27 14.12 1.90 -9.33
C CYS A 27 13.40 1.17 -8.20
N TRP A 28 12.76 1.92 -7.30
CA TRP A 28 11.99 1.37 -6.19
C TRP A 28 10.83 0.45 -6.61
N GLN A 29 10.26 0.65 -7.80
CA GLN A 29 9.14 -0.16 -8.27
C GLN A 29 9.60 -1.51 -8.82
N CYS A 30 10.49 -1.52 -9.81
CA CYS A 30 10.88 -2.75 -10.50
C CYS A 30 12.13 -3.42 -9.90
N GLN A 31 12.85 -2.73 -9.01
CA GLN A 31 14.10 -3.17 -8.37
C GLN A 31 15.28 -3.39 -9.36
N LYS A 32 15.18 -2.84 -10.57
CA LYS A 32 16.24 -2.85 -11.59
C LYS A 32 17.12 -1.60 -11.48
N PRO A 33 18.34 -1.59 -12.07
CA PRO A 33 19.16 -0.40 -12.18
C PRO A 33 18.36 0.80 -12.71
N TRP A 34 18.64 1.98 -12.16
CA TRP A 34 17.94 3.19 -12.54
C TRP A 34 18.25 3.57 -14.00
N LYS A 35 17.21 3.90 -14.76
CA LYS A 35 17.31 4.36 -16.15
C LYS A 35 16.50 5.64 -16.31
N GLY A 36 17.11 6.69 -16.85
CA GLY A 36 16.50 8.01 -17.04
C GLY A 36 16.97 9.07 -16.03
N SER A 37 16.42 10.29 -16.14
CA SER A 37 16.74 11.39 -15.22
C SER A 37 16.20 11.12 -13.81
N ALA A 38 16.94 11.53 -12.79
CA ALA A 38 16.50 11.54 -11.39
C ALA A 38 16.55 12.99 -10.87
N PRO A 39 15.70 13.38 -9.90
CA PRO A 39 14.66 12.57 -9.25
C PRO A 39 13.39 12.43 -10.12
N ARG A 40 12.66 11.32 -9.98
CA ARG A 40 11.36 11.11 -10.65
C ARG A 40 10.39 10.34 -9.77
N SER A 41 9.12 10.72 -9.82
CA SER A 41 8.03 10.13 -9.02
C SER A 41 7.09 9.22 -9.80
N ASP A 42 7.05 9.38 -11.12
CA ASP A 42 6.03 8.81 -11.99
C ASP A 42 6.44 7.47 -12.59
N ARG A 43 7.65 7.36 -13.17
CA ARG A 43 8.24 6.12 -13.71
C ARG A 43 9.76 6.21 -13.89
N CYS A 44 10.42 5.06 -13.95
CA CYS A 44 11.77 4.95 -14.52
C CYS A 44 11.71 4.66 -16.03
N GLY A 45 12.87 4.63 -16.70
CA GLY A 45 13.01 4.35 -18.13
C GLY A 45 13.13 2.86 -18.50
N ASN A 46 12.89 1.94 -17.57
CA ASN A 46 12.82 0.51 -17.88
C ASN A 46 11.47 0.19 -18.53
N ASP A 47 11.48 -0.44 -19.70
CA ASP A 47 10.28 -0.66 -20.52
C ASP A 47 9.26 -1.59 -19.86
N ASP A 48 9.73 -2.52 -19.03
CA ASP A 48 8.93 -3.47 -18.28
C ASP A 48 8.78 -3.09 -16.79
N CYS A 49 8.92 -1.81 -16.46
CA CYS A 49 8.77 -1.33 -15.09
C CYS A 49 7.33 -1.48 -14.60
N ILE A 50 7.10 -2.46 -13.73
CA ILE A 50 5.82 -2.67 -13.03
C ILE A 50 5.98 -2.30 -11.55
N ASN A 51 4.99 -1.60 -11.03
CA ASN A 51 4.88 -1.38 -9.59
C ASN A 51 4.42 -2.68 -8.91
N ARG A 52 5.34 -3.38 -8.24
CA ARG A 52 5.09 -4.66 -7.58
C ARG A 52 3.98 -4.59 -6.52
N ASP A 53 3.83 -3.47 -5.83
CA ASP A 53 2.75 -3.31 -4.85
C ASP A 53 1.38 -3.24 -5.56
N LEU A 54 1.28 -2.53 -6.68
CA LEU A 54 0.05 -2.50 -7.49
C LEU A 54 -0.26 -3.87 -8.08
N GLN A 55 0.74 -4.58 -8.61
CA GLN A 55 0.55 -5.94 -9.10
C GLN A 55 0.04 -6.87 -7.99
N LEU A 56 0.64 -6.80 -6.80
CA LEU A 56 0.22 -7.57 -5.63
C LEU A 56 -1.21 -7.25 -5.19
N LEU A 57 -1.62 -5.98 -5.21
CA LEU A 57 -3.01 -5.60 -4.91
C LEU A 57 -4.01 -6.19 -5.91
N GLN A 58 -3.61 -6.33 -7.17
CA GLN A 58 -4.46 -6.93 -8.21
C GLN A 58 -4.54 -8.46 -8.09
N THR A 59 -3.45 -9.12 -7.69
CA THR A 59 -3.37 -10.59 -7.69
C THR A 59 -3.50 -11.25 -6.32
N CYS A 60 -3.50 -10.50 -5.21
CA CYS A 60 -3.60 -11.10 -3.87
C CYS A 60 -4.89 -11.91 -3.75
N LYS A 61 -4.87 -12.99 -2.96
CA LYS A 61 -6.06 -13.78 -2.69
C LYS A 61 -7.18 -12.94 -2.06
N SER A 62 -8.40 -13.44 -2.14
CA SER A 62 -9.51 -12.92 -1.36
C SER A 62 -9.64 -13.69 -0.04
N ILE A 63 -10.15 -13.01 0.99
CA ILE A 63 -10.39 -13.52 2.34
C ILE A 63 -11.77 -13.09 2.82
N ASP A 64 -12.29 -13.83 3.79
CA ASP A 64 -13.45 -13.42 4.56
C ASP A 64 -13.01 -12.86 5.91
N LEU A 65 -13.85 -12.01 6.50
CA LEU A 65 -13.69 -11.49 7.86
C LEU A 65 -14.81 -12.09 8.74
N PRO A 66 -14.60 -13.24 9.40
CA PRO A 66 -15.67 -13.99 10.07
C PRO A 66 -16.45 -13.20 11.14
N GLU A 67 -15.77 -12.30 11.86
CA GLU A 67 -16.41 -11.46 12.89
C GLU A 67 -17.24 -10.30 12.31
N VAL A 68 -17.24 -10.13 10.98
CA VAL A 68 -17.98 -9.08 10.28
C VAL A 68 -18.87 -9.72 9.23
N ALA A 69 -20.06 -10.14 9.66
CA ALA A 69 -21.01 -10.87 8.82
C ALA A 69 -21.26 -10.16 7.47
N GLY A 70 -21.25 -10.96 6.39
CA GLY A 70 -21.43 -10.50 5.01
C GLY A 70 -20.15 -10.05 4.31
N VAL A 71 -19.02 -9.91 5.01
CA VAL A 71 -17.73 -9.60 4.36
C VAL A 71 -17.13 -10.88 3.81
N THR A 72 -17.47 -11.16 2.55
CA THR A 72 -16.87 -12.23 1.76
C THR A 72 -16.00 -11.67 0.64
N SER A 73 -15.02 -12.46 0.18
CA SER A 73 -14.20 -12.12 -0.98
C SER A 73 -13.44 -10.78 -0.91
N CYS A 74 -13.04 -10.34 0.29
CA CYS A 74 -12.25 -9.12 0.49
C CYS A 74 -10.78 -9.34 0.10
N PRO A 75 -10.12 -8.44 -0.66
CA PRO A 75 -8.69 -8.53 -0.93
C PRO A 75 -7.87 -8.71 0.37
N SER A 76 -7.01 -9.73 0.42
CA SER A 76 -6.20 -10.03 1.61
C SER A 76 -5.15 -8.97 1.93
N ILE A 77 -4.78 -8.18 0.91
CA ILE A 77 -3.80 -7.10 1.01
C ILE A 77 -4.47 -5.80 0.57
N ARG A 78 -4.28 -4.75 1.37
CA ARG A 78 -4.72 -3.39 1.06
C ARG A 78 -3.66 -2.38 1.44
N LEU A 79 -3.69 -1.19 0.83
CA LEU A 79 -2.87 -0.07 1.25
C LEU A 79 -3.65 0.86 2.18
N CYS A 80 -2.99 1.37 3.20
CA CYS A 80 -3.49 2.44 4.03
C CYS A 80 -3.93 3.63 3.14
N PRO A 81 -5.18 4.10 3.23
CA PRO A 81 -5.71 5.15 2.35
C PRO A 81 -5.03 6.51 2.56
N THR A 82 -4.34 6.69 3.69
CA THR A 82 -3.65 7.95 4.02
C THR A 82 -2.24 8.00 3.48
N CYS A 83 -1.48 6.92 3.64
CA CYS A 83 -0.04 6.95 3.36
C CYS A 83 0.41 5.93 2.30
N GLY A 84 -0.41 4.92 1.98
CA GLY A 84 -0.07 3.87 1.03
C GLY A 84 0.75 2.71 1.63
N MET A 85 0.80 2.57 2.95
CA MET A 85 1.48 1.42 3.58
C MET A 85 0.69 0.14 3.33
N LYS A 86 1.36 -0.93 2.91
CA LYS A 86 0.75 -2.25 2.73
C LYS A 86 0.34 -2.87 4.06
N ILE A 87 -0.90 -3.35 4.12
CA ILE A 87 -1.57 -3.94 5.28
C ILE A 87 -2.17 -5.29 4.88
N GLU A 88 -2.07 -6.26 5.77
CA GLU A 88 -2.78 -7.54 5.72
C GLU A 88 -3.63 -7.68 6.98
N HIS A 89 -4.87 -8.16 6.84
CA HIS A 89 -5.78 -8.34 7.97
C HIS A 89 -5.59 -9.73 8.58
N SER A 90 -5.51 -9.83 9.91
CA SER A 90 -5.37 -11.11 10.63
C SER A 90 -6.60 -12.02 10.53
N ARG A 91 -7.69 -11.54 9.91
CA ARG A 91 -9.04 -12.14 9.91
C ARG A 91 -9.68 -12.31 11.30
N GLN A 92 -9.04 -11.79 12.34
CA GLN A 92 -9.57 -11.73 13.70
C GLN A 92 -9.99 -10.28 13.99
N ASN A 93 -10.92 -10.10 14.92
CA ASN A 93 -11.48 -8.81 15.34
C ASN A 93 -12.30 -8.11 14.23
N CYS A 94 -12.64 -6.86 14.51
CA CYS A 94 -13.44 -6.01 13.65
C CYS A 94 -12.75 -5.61 12.33
N LYS A 95 -13.48 -4.95 11.44
CA LYS A 95 -12.99 -4.50 10.13
C LYS A 95 -12.02 -3.30 10.15
N ASN A 96 -11.63 -2.78 11.32
CA ASN A 96 -10.84 -1.57 11.45
C ASN A 96 -9.37 -1.88 11.75
N PHE A 97 -8.47 -1.10 11.17
CA PHE A 97 -7.02 -1.31 11.30
C PHE A 97 -6.31 0.01 11.55
N ILE A 98 -5.39 0.04 12.52
CA ILE A 98 -4.52 1.19 12.80
C ILE A 98 -3.25 1.03 11.99
N CYS A 99 -2.99 1.96 11.06
CA CYS A 99 -1.77 1.94 10.26
C CYS A 99 -0.53 2.19 11.14
N PRO A 100 0.46 1.29 11.21
CA PRO A 100 1.62 1.47 12.10
C PRO A 100 2.57 2.59 11.65
N ARG A 101 2.45 3.07 10.40
CA ARG A 101 3.28 4.18 9.90
C ARG A 101 2.69 5.55 10.13
N CYS A 102 1.39 5.73 9.91
CA CYS A 102 0.75 7.05 10.02
C CYS A 102 -0.23 7.16 11.19
N HIS A 103 -0.41 6.09 11.96
CA HIS A 103 -1.29 5.98 13.12
C HIS A 103 -2.77 6.33 12.86
N LYS A 104 -3.17 6.46 11.59
CA LYS A 104 -4.57 6.63 11.22
C LYS A 104 -5.26 5.28 11.19
N GLU A 105 -6.40 5.23 11.86
CA GLU A 105 -7.31 4.10 11.83
C GLU A 105 -8.26 4.21 10.63
N PHE A 106 -8.43 3.11 9.90
CA PHE A 106 -9.31 3.04 8.75
C PHE A 106 -10.00 1.68 8.67
N CYS A 107 -11.11 1.62 7.94
CA CYS A 107 -11.83 0.39 7.67
C CYS A 107 -11.13 -0.38 6.55
N PHE A 108 -10.67 -1.60 6.84
CA PHE A 108 -10.08 -2.51 5.86
C PHE A 108 -11.07 -2.89 4.77
N VAL A 109 -12.37 -2.95 5.06
CA VAL A 109 -13.40 -3.33 4.05
C VAL A 109 -13.64 -2.23 3.03
N CYS A 110 -13.87 -0.98 3.47
CA CYS A 110 -14.29 0.11 2.56
C CYS A 110 -13.20 1.16 2.29
N LEU A 111 -12.01 1.02 2.90
CA LEU A 111 -10.87 1.94 2.76
C LEU A 111 -11.11 3.39 3.22
N LYS A 112 -12.22 3.68 3.88
CA LYS A 112 -12.48 5.00 4.50
C LYS A 112 -11.88 5.05 5.91
N LEU A 113 -11.51 6.26 6.36
CA LEU A 113 -11.08 6.46 7.75
C LEU A 113 -12.19 6.00 8.72
N THR A 114 -11.82 5.46 9.88
CA THR A 114 -12.80 4.94 10.86
C THR A 114 -13.85 5.99 11.21
N ARG A 115 -13.43 7.23 11.46
CA ARG A 115 -14.33 8.38 11.72
C ARG A 115 -15.35 8.68 10.61
N GLN A 116 -15.10 8.25 9.37
CA GLN A 116 -16.01 8.42 8.24
C GLN A 116 -16.87 7.17 8.06
N CYS A 117 -16.27 5.98 8.13
CA CYS A 117 -16.98 4.70 8.05
C CYS A 117 -18.04 4.58 9.15
N CYS A 118 -17.66 4.92 10.39
CA CYS A 118 -18.52 4.78 11.58
C CYS A 118 -19.75 5.69 11.60
N LYS A 119 -19.84 6.67 10.69
CA LYS A 119 -21.08 7.44 10.49
C LYS A 119 -22.23 6.60 9.94
N THR A 120 -21.93 5.47 9.30
CA THR A 120 -22.91 4.66 8.56
C THR A 120 -22.86 3.17 8.88
N SER A 121 -21.88 2.70 9.67
CA SER A 121 -21.72 1.29 10.02
C SER A 121 -20.79 1.09 11.21
N SER A 122 -21.11 0.14 12.10
CA SER A 122 -20.28 -0.18 13.27
C SER A 122 -19.07 -1.10 12.92
N PRO A 123 -18.06 -1.24 13.79
CA PRO A 123 -16.85 -2.04 13.52
C PRO A 123 -17.12 -3.51 13.15
N PHE A 124 -18.16 -4.13 13.71
CA PHE A 124 -18.51 -5.54 13.48
C PHE A 124 -19.63 -5.74 12.45
N ARG A 125 -20.04 -4.67 11.74
CA ARG A 125 -21.04 -4.76 10.67
C ARG A 125 -20.40 -4.46 9.32
N ILE A 126 -20.89 -5.07 8.25
CA ILE A 126 -20.46 -4.71 6.90
C ILE A 126 -20.78 -3.24 6.58
N CYS A 127 -19.96 -2.62 5.74
CA CYS A 127 -20.20 -1.26 5.25
C CYS A 127 -21.36 -1.26 4.23
N PRO A 128 -22.21 -0.21 4.16
CA PRO A 128 -23.33 -0.16 3.20
C PRO A 128 -22.90 -0.30 1.74
N GLY A 129 -21.72 0.22 1.39
CA GLY A 129 -21.13 0.05 0.06
C GLY A 129 -20.39 -1.26 -0.16
N GLY A 130 -20.48 -2.22 0.78
CA GLY A 130 -19.80 -3.50 0.73
C GLY A 130 -18.27 -3.40 0.79
N VAL A 131 -17.64 -4.41 0.20
CA VAL A 131 -16.18 -4.51 0.03
C VAL A 131 -15.72 -3.56 -1.07
N ALA A 132 -14.80 -2.65 -0.75
CA ALA A 132 -14.21 -1.75 -1.74
C ALA A 132 -13.37 -2.52 -2.77
N PRO A 133 -13.34 -2.07 -4.05
CA PRO A 133 -12.49 -2.65 -5.09
C PRO A 133 -11.00 -2.71 -4.73
N ARG A 134 -10.23 -3.48 -5.51
CA ARG A 134 -8.76 -3.52 -5.42
C ARG A 134 -8.19 -2.15 -5.78
N GLN A 135 -7.25 -1.67 -4.98
CA GLN A 135 -6.60 -0.38 -5.20
C GLN A 135 -5.73 -0.42 -6.47
N THR A 136 -5.85 0.61 -7.31
CA THR A 136 -5.12 0.74 -8.58
C THR A 136 -4.01 1.80 -8.51
N SER A 137 -3.89 2.50 -7.39
CA SER A 137 -2.88 3.54 -7.16
C SER A 137 -2.37 3.51 -5.71
N ILE A 138 -1.17 4.03 -5.51
CA ILE A 138 -0.58 4.19 -4.18
C ILE A 138 -0.92 5.60 -3.66
N PRO A 139 -1.59 5.73 -2.51
CA PRO A 139 -1.83 7.03 -1.88
C PRO A 139 -0.52 7.79 -1.61
N VAL A 140 -0.49 9.06 -2.00
CA VAL A 140 0.65 9.95 -1.72
C VAL A 140 0.50 10.49 -0.30
N TRP A 141 1.48 10.20 0.56
CA TRP A 141 1.45 10.67 1.95
C TRP A 141 1.86 12.14 2.03
N GLN A 142 0.88 13.02 2.14
CA GLN A 142 1.07 14.45 2.43
C GLN A 142 1.36 14.63 3.93
N ARG A 143 2.64 14.64 4.32
CA ARG A 143 3.04 15.00 5.69
C ARG A 143 2.91 16.52 5.82
N LYS A 144 2.09 16.98 6.76
CA LYS A 144 2.11 18.38 7.22
C LYS A 144 3.17 18.52 8.31
#